data_AF-A0A2M7X859-F1
#
_entry.id   AF-A0A2M7X859-F1
#
_cell.length_a   1.000
_cell.length_b   1.000
_cell.length_c   1.000
_cell.angle_alpha   90.00
_cell.angle_beta   90.00
_cell.angle_gamma   90.00
#
_symmetry.space_group_name_H-M   'P 1'
#
loop_
_entity.id
_entity.type
_entity.pdbx_description
1 polymer ?
#
loop_
_entity_poly.entity_id
_entity_poly.type
_entity_poly.pdbx_seq_one_letter_code
_entity_poly.pdbx_strand_id
1 'polypeptide(L)' 'VVVDEIFGQRAFNDTHLIDSLQEPDERYAKFIPSFYDWNGTPYRVFSMSALVRARDFTQAAA' A
#
# COMPACT_ATOMS: atom_id res chain seq x y z
N VAL A 1 1.14 -11.52 -4.57
CA VAL A 1 1.53 -10.26 -5.24
C VAL A 1 2.88 -10.51 -5.86
N VAL A 2 3.07 -10.14 -7.13
CA VAL A 2 4.39 -10.16 -7.75
C VAL A 2 4.97 -8.76 -7.60
N VAL A 3 6.20 -8.68 -7.11
CA VAL A 3 6.98 -7.44 -7.04
C VAL A 3 8.24 -7.64 -7.86
N ASP A 4 8.72 -6.57 -8.47
CA ASP A 4 9.95 -6.60 -9.25
C ASP A 4 11.16 -6.76 -8.31
N GLU A 5 11.25 -5.87 -7.31
CA GLU A 5 12.40 -5.80 -6.39
C GLU A 5 11.99 -5.45 -4.95
N ILE A 6 12.86 -5.79 -3.99
CA ILE A 6 12.67 -5.51 -2.55
C ILE A 6 13.81 -4.60 -2.06
N PHE A 7 13.45 -3.37 -1.66
CA PHE A 7 14.41 -2.36 -1.19
C PHE A 7 14.49 -2.28 0.34
N GLY A 8 14.82 -3.41 0.98
CA GLY A 8 15.04 -3.48 2.43
C GLY A 8 13.79 -3.20 3.28
N GLN A 9 14.01 -2.89 4.55
CA GLN A 9 12.94 -2.60 5.52
C GLN A 9 13.08 -1.17 6.05
N ARG A 10 11.96 -0.44 6.14
CA ARG A 10 11.87 0.90 6.73
C ARG A 10 10.80 0.91 7.81
N ALA A 11 11.00 1.74 8.81
CA ALA A 11 10.01 2.03 9.82
C ALA A 11 9.43 3.43 9.57
N PHE A 12 8.11 3.52 9.48
CA PHE A 12 7.39 4.78 9.42
C PHE A 12 6.75 5.05 10.78
N ASN A 13 6.53 6.33 11.06
CA ASN A 13 5.77 6.81 12.22
C ASN A 13 4.89 7.99 11.77
N ASP A 14 4.14 8.56 12.70
CA ASP A 14 3.17 9.61 12.39
C ASP A 14 3.80 10.88 11.81
N THR A 15 5.08 11.18 12.09
CA THR A 15 5.74 12.36 11.51
C THR A 15 6.03 12.21 10.02
N HIS A 16 5.99 10.98 9.51
CA HIS A 16 6.15 10.69 8.09
C HIS A 16 4.81 10.71 7.34
N LEU A 17 3.66 10.76 8.03
CA LEU A 17 2.35 10.58 7.41
C LEU A 17 2.00 11.72 6.44
N ILE A 18 1.44 11.38 5.28
CA ILE A 18 0.92 12.34 4.30
C ILE A 18 -0.61 12.19 4.23
N ASP A 19 -1.34 12.97 5.03
CA ASP A 19 -2.81 12.90 5.09
C ASP A 19 -3.53 13.47 3.86
N SER A 20 -2.85 14.32 3.08
CA SER A 20 -3.42 14.99 1.91
C SER A 20 -3.38 14.14 0.64
N LEU A 21 -2.66 13.01 0.67
CA LEU A 21 -2.49 12.15 -0.50
C LEU A 21 -3.58 11.07 -0.54
N GLN A 22 -4.06 10.78 -1.74
CA GLN A 22 -5.00 9.71 -2.01
C GLN A 22 -4.50 8.88 -3.19
N GLU A 23 -4.91 7.62 -3.25
CA GLU A 23 -4.60 6.77 -4.39
C GLU A 23 -5.48 7.22 -5.57
N PRO A 24 -4.89 7.69 -6.69
CA PRO A 24 -5.68 8.20 -7.81
C PRO A 24 -6.47 7.11 -8.53
N ASP A 25 -6.01 5.86 -8.48
CA ASP A 25 -6.71 4.73 -9.09
C ASP A 25 -7.64 4.05 -8.08
N GLU A 26 -8.95 4.23 -8.27
CA GLU A 26 -9.98 3.66 -7.40
C GLU A 26 -9.85 2.14 -7.23
N ARG A 27 -9.29 1.43 -8.21
CA ARG A 27 -9.08 -0.02 -8.14
C ARG A 27 -8.10 -0.39 -7.03
N TYR A 28 -7.13 0.49 -6.77
CA TYR A 28 -6.08 0.27 -5.77
C TYR A 28 -6.34 1.01 -4.46
N ALA A 29 -7.22 2.00 -4.44
CA ALA A 29 -7.50 2.82 -3.26
C ALA A 29 -7.84 2.00 -2.00
N LYS A 30 -8.63 0.93 -2.14
CA LYS A 30 -8.96 0.03 -1.01
C LYS A 30 -7.78 -0.79 -0.47
N PHE A 31 -6.70 -0.89 -1.23
CA PHE A 31 -5.50 -1.64 -0.87
C PHE A 31 -4.34 -0.75 -0.42
N ILE A 32 -4.44 0.57 -0.59
CA ILE A 32 -3.41 1.55 -0.24
C ILE A 32 -4.00 2.54 0.77
N PRO A 33 -4.11 2.16 2.06
CA PRO A 33 -4.79 2.97 3.07
C PRO A 33 -3.96 4.15 3.59
N SER A 34 -2.63 4.15 3.39
CA SER A 34 -1.77 5.19 3.97
C SER A 34 -0.58 5.51 3.08
N PHE A 35 -0.12 6.75 3.24
CA PHE A 35 0.96 7.36 2.49
C PHE A 35 1.96 7.97 3.47
N TYR A 36 3.25 7.75 3.23
CA TYR A 36 4.30 8.28 4.08
C TYR A 36 5.38 8.97 3.23
N ASP A 37 5.86 10.13 3.67
CA ASP A 37 7.08 10.72 3.13
C ASP A 37 8.29 10.16 3.87
N TRP A 38 9.28 9.72 3.11
CA TRP A 38 10.59 9.43 3.65
C TRP A 38 11.65 10.11 2.81
N ASN A 39 12.25 11.15 3.38
CA ASN A 39 13.30 11.93 2.75
C ASN A 39 12.87 12.52 1.39
N GLY A 40 11.65 13.08 1.32
CA GLY A 40 11.10 13.68 0.11
C GLY A 40 10.60 12.69 -0.94
N THR A 41 10.60 11.39 -0.61
CA THR A 41 10.01 10.36 -1.47
C THR A 41 8.70 9.89 -0.85
N PRO A 42 7.56 10.02 -1.55
CA PRO A 42 6.29 9.48 -1.07
C PRO A 42 6.23 7.97 -1.29
N TYR A 43 5.89 7.24 -0.23
CA TYR A 43 5.66 5.81 -0.21
C TYR A 43 4.18 5.52 -0.02
N ARG A 44 3.70 4.54 -0.77
CA ARG A 44 2.34 3.99 -0.66
C ARG A 44 2.41 2.69 0.11
N VAL A 45 1.63 2.56 1.19
CA VAL A 45 1.63 1.33 1.99
C VAL A 45 0.56 0.40 1.46
N PHE A 46 0.99 -0.75 0.93
CA PHE A 46 0.08 -1.78 0.45
C PHE A 46 -0.42 -2.67 1.59
N SER A 47 -1.74 -2.86 1.69
CA SER A 47 -2.37 -3.73 2.68
C SER A 47 -2.61 -5.14 2.13
N MET A 48 -1.70 -6.07 2.45
CA MET A 48 -1.90 -7.50 2.16
C MET A 48 -3.18 -8.03 2.82
N SER A 49 -3.53 -7.53 4.00
CA SER A 49 -4.75 -7.94 4.69
C SER A 49 -6.03 -7.55 3.93
N ALA A 50 -6.04 -6.40 3.25
CA ALA A 50 -7.15 -5.99 2.40
C ALA A 50 -7.19 -6.85 1.12
N LEU A 51 -6.02 -7.14 0.54
CA LEU A 51 -5.91 -7.99 -0.65
C LEU A 51 -6.49 -9.38 -0.43
N VAL A 52 -6.04 -10.10 0.62
CA VAL A 52 -6.44 -11.50 0.85
C VAL A 52 -7.93 -11.65 1.18
N ARG A 53 -8.60 -10.57 1.57
CA ARG A 53 -10.04 -10.52 1.83
C ARG A 53 -10.86 -10.09 0.60
N ALA A 54 -10.21 -9.65 -0.47
CA ALA A 54 -10.91 -9.29 -1.70
C ALA A 54 -11.49 -10.55 -2.37
N ARG A 55 -12.74 -10.45 -2.83
CA ARG A 55 -13.45 -11.58 -3.48
C ARG A 55 -12.66 -12.14 -4.66
N ASP A 56 -12.13 -11.26 -5.50
CA ASP A 56 -11.36 -11.64 -6.69
C ASP A 56 -10.10 -12.45 -6.32
N PHE A 57 -9.47 -12.11 -5.18
CA PHE A 57 -8.32 -12.86 -4.67
C PHE A 57 -8.74 -14.23 -4.11
N THR A 58 -9.82 -14.29 -3.33
CA THR A 58 -10.32 -15.56 -2.79
C THR A 58 -10.78 -16.54 -3.88
N GLN A 59 -11.27 -16.04 -5.02
CA GLN A 59 -11.68 -16.87 -6.15
C GLN A 59 -10.49 -17.40 -6.95
N ALA A 60 -9.45 -16.60 -7.14
CA ALA A 60 -8.23 -17.02 -7.85
C ALA A 60 -7.35 -18.00 -7.05
N ALA A 61 -7.57 -18.12 -5.73
CA ALA A 61 -6.84 -19.01 -4.85
C ALA A 61 -7.54 -20.36 -4.57
N ALA A 62 -8.76 -20.54 -5.09
CA ALA A 62 -9.57 -21.77 -4.99
C ALA A 62 -9.43 -22.62 -6.26
#